data_AF-A0A7C5XCD4-F1
#
_entry.id   AF-A0A7C5XCD4-F1
#
_cell.length_a   1.000
_cell.length_b   1.000
_cell.length_c   1.000
_cell.angle_alpha   90.00
_cell.angle_beta   90.00
_cell.angle_gamma   90.00
#
_symmetry.space_group_name_H-M   'P 1'
#
loop_
_entity.id
_entity.type
_entity.pdbx_description
1 polymer ?
#
loop_
_entity_poly.entity_id
_entity_poly.type
_entity_poly.pdbx_seq_one_letter_code
_entity_poly.pdbx_strand_id
1 'polypeptide(L)'
;MNKVTVLAKLKFDLRDPDEVYLAKYEISSLLNSEVTPIKTIPAIFKEYPFNRLTDEVIHIITRNLYLGEIQGYMAKTEDVDVQSLILKPAFFKEIYLFFEGVKSENKIINDLAFINENLFQIFKQPLESHLNLYVVRLITVQTLFEYVSDILKLPAVAITPRNRKTWNDYFLEKEKGIIEGINELLEHLKLGHYRAPHFGLGKKHIGDFVDWVSTDLRKPFLHYLHKYKGKGDPRISRALINFLKVKKGDTILDPFVGSGSFIADAPTMGINAIGVDILEIGKLISEVKCSLSYDIQSLRKEIIKLFSSTSNKSGGDLFSYSLEVEFKERKIKGDIPTNQIVYLKKLIDDVQDEKVRKFLLVLLSQKIVEFSKRKRQDNFISSFLNYVEDRYLALYATQKLAETLGINLSEGEVKIVRSDATNMDFIPDNSIDGILTSPPYFDALDYVDNNKNSIIILGFVDDLEIGSTKNYYAKFKEFNLELPKSSVELIRLLKNSKHYQKAEIVENYLRMMKLSFEECYRVLKPGRFYIMVISKYHSWVINGEERKIETSTILADLGISEGFKVHQVIQHGLSKADKGKINVEEIIVFQK
;
A
#
# COMPACT_ATOMS: atom_id res chain seq x y z
N MET A 1 -20.69 -7.39 -31.56
CA MET A 1 -19.40 -6.74 -31.27
C MET A 1 -18.29 -7.74 -31.54
N ASN A 2 -17.22 -7.34 -32.21
CA ASN A 2 -16.06 -8.22 -32.39
C ASN A 2 -15.41 -8.48 -31.03
N LYS A 3 -15.10 -9.74 -30.71
CA LYS A 3 -14.44 -10.11 -29.46
C LYS A 3 -13.07 -9.42 -29.37
N VAL A 4 -12.83 -8.74 -28.26
CA VAL A 4 -11.54 -8.13 -27.94
C VAL A 4 -10.68 -9.17 -27.25
N THR A 5 -9.47 -9.40 -27.77
CA THR A 5 -8.47 -10.20 -27.08
C THR A 5 -7.67 -9.28 -26.16
N VAL A 6 -7.57 -9.64 -24.89
CA VAL A 6 -6.83 -8.89 -23.87
C VAL A 6 -5.60 -9.69 -23.48
N LEU A 7 -4.42 -9.09 -23.53
CA LEU A 7 -3.17 -9.64 -22.99
C LEU A 7 -2.69 -8.73 -21.85
N ALA A 8 -2.85 -9.19 -20.62
CA ALA A 8 -2.37 -8.50 -19.43
C ALA A 8 -0.96 -9.00 -19.08
N LYS A 9 0.05 -8.16 -19.27
CA LYS A 9 1.46 -8.50 -19.06
C LYS A 9 1.88 -8.22 -17.62
N LEU A 10 2.39 -9.25 -16.95
CA LEU A 10 2.84 -9.14 -15.57
C LEU A 10 4.04 -8.18 -15.46
N LYS A 11 4.12 -7.51 -14.32
CA LYS A 11 5.32 -6.76 -13.94
C LYS A 11 6.53 -7.69 -13.91
N PHE A 12 7.65 -7.21 -14.41
CA PHE A 12 8.88 -8.01 -14.45
C PHE A 12 9.59 -8.10 -13.10
N ASP A 13 9.23 -7.22 -12.17
CA ASP A 13 9.77 -7.09 -10.82
C ASP A 13 8.79 -7.60 -9.74
N LEU A 14 7.94 -8.57 -10.09
CA LEU A 14 7.23 -9.35 -9.08
C LEU A 14 8.25 -10.10 -8.23
N ARG A 15 8.10 -10.02 -6.91
CA ARG A 15 9.12 -10.50 -5.96
C ARG A 15 8.85 -11.92 -5.47
N ASP A 16 7.60 -12.29 -5.41
CA ASP A 16 7.15 -13.60 -4.96
C ASP A 16 6.44 -14.32 -6.12
N PRO A 17 6.80 -15.56 -6.45
CA PRO A 17 6.07 -16.36 -7.43
C PRO A 17 4.56 -16.44 -7.14
N ASP A 18 4.14 -16.34 -5.87
CA ASP A 18 2.73 -16.39 -5.51
C ASP A 18 1.95 -15.13 -5.92
N GLU A 19 2.62 -13.99 -6.12
CA GLU A 19 2.01 -12.75 -6.65
C GLU A 19 1.38 -12.99 -8.03
N VAL A 20 1.95 -13.92 -8.82
CA VAL A 20 1.45 -14.30 -10.14
C VAL A 20 0.03 -14.87 -10.06
N TYR A 21 -0.25 -15.73 -9.07
CA TYR A 21 -1.57 -16.32 -8.90
C TYR A 21 -2.59 -15.31 -8.38
N LEU A 22 -2.17 -14.36 -7.54
CA LEU A 22 -3.02 -13.22 -7.15
C LEU A 22 -3.37 -12.34 -8.35
N ALA A 23 -2.42 -12.12 -9.26
CA ALA A 23 -2.64 -11.36 -10.48
C ALA A 23 -3.74 -11.98 -11.37
N LYS A 24 -3.88 -13.31 -11.40
CA LYS A 24 -4.98 -14.01 -12.09
C LYS A 24 -6.35 -13.51 -11.60
N TYR A 25 -6.54 -13.49 -10.29
CA TYR A 25 -7.80 -13.08 -9.68
C TYR A 25 -8.08 -11.59 -9.89
N GLU A 26 -7.03 -10.75 -9.84
CA GLU A 26 -7.15 -9.32 -10.13
C GLU A 26 -7.69 -9.09 -11.55
N ILE A 27 -7.02 -9.62 -12.56
CA ILE A 27 -7.41 -9.37 -13.96
C ILE A 27 -8.75 -10.02 -14.30
N SER A 28 -9.04 -11.19 -13.74
CA SER A 28 -10.33 -11.85 -13.92
C SER A 28 -11.48 -11.04 -13.31
N SER A 29 -11.26 -10.42 -12.14
CA SER A 29 -12.23 -9.51 -11.52
C SER A 29 -12.48 -8.26 -12.38
N LEU A 30 -11.41 -7.65 -12.92
CA LEU A 30 -11.50 -6.45 -13.75
C LEU A 30 -12.17 -6.69 -15.10
N LEU A 31 -11.95 -7.86 -15.70
CA LEU A 31 -12.55 -8.23 -16.99
C LEU A 31 -13.91 -8.92 -16.86
N ASN A 32 -14.31 -9.29 -15.63
CA ASN A 32 -15.46 -10.15 -15.35
C ASN A 32 -15.50 -11.40 -16.27
N SER A 33 -14.33 -12.01 -16.46
CA SER A 33 -14.13 -13.12 -17.40
C SER A 33 -13.03 -14.05 -16.89
N GLU A 34 -13.08 -15.32 -17.31
CA GLU A 34 -11.99 -16.25 -17.05
C GLU A 34 -10.76 -15.88 -17.88
N VAL A 35 -9.59 -16.10 -17.29
CA VAL A 35 -8.31 -15.77 -17.92
C VAL A 35 -7.42 -17.00 -18.00
N THR A 36 -6.72 -17.13 -19.13
CA THR A 36 -5.77 -18.21 -19.39
C THR A 36 -4.34 -17.75 -19.12
N PRO A 37 -3.53 -18.50 -18.36
CA PRO A 37 -2.13 -18.14 -18.12
C PRO A 37 -1.30 -18.28 -19.39
N ILE A 38 -0.40 -17.32 -19.63
CA ILE A 38 0.56 -17.34 -20.74
C ILE A 38 1.95 -17.60 -20.16
N LYS A 39 2.48 -18.80 -20.39
CA LYS A 39 3.83 -19.17 -19.93
C LYS A 39 4.91 -18.36 -20.64
N THR A 40 4.75 -18.15 -21.94
CA THR A 40 5.74 -17.46 -22.76
C THR A 40 5.03 -16.61 -23.79
N ILE A 41 5.07 -15.29 -23.61
CA ILE A 41 4.45 -14.33 -24.53
C ILE A 41 4.99 -14.51 -25.96
N PRO A 42 6.30 -14.66 -26.21
CA PRO A 42 6.81 -14.94 -27.56
C PRO A 42 6.17 -16.14 -28.27
N ALA A 43 5.68 -17.15 -27.53
CA ALA A 43 5.07 -18.33 -28.14
C ALA A 43 3.73 -18.01 -28.83
N ILE A 44 2.99 -17.01 -28.34
CA ILE A 44 1.66 -16.67 -28.86
C ILE A 44 1.73 -15.96 -30.22
N PHE A 45 2.89 -15.42 -30.60
CA PHE A 45 3.08 -14.69 -31.87
C PHE A 45 2.95 -15.56 -33.12
N LYS A 46 2.84 -16.89 -32.95
CA LYS A 46 2.54 -17.82 -34.05
C LYS A 46 1.05 -17.88 -34.38
N GLU A 47 0.20 -17.42 -33.46
CA GLU A 47 -1.25 -17.55 -33.53
C GLU A 47 -1.91 -16.23 -33.93
N TYR A 48 -3.11 -16.32 -34.52
CA TYR A 48 -3.91 -15.14 -34.82
C TYR A 48 -4.53 -14.55 -33.53
N PRO A 49 -4.56 -13.22 -33.32
CA PRO A 49 -4.14 -12.15 -34.24
C PRO A 49 -2.65 -11.77 -34.14
N PHE A 50 -1.89 -12.37 -33.22
CA PHE A 50 -0.53 -11.95 -32.90
C PHE A 50 0.49 -12.17 -34.03
N ASN A 51 0.23 -13.12 -34.93
CA ASN A 51 1.06 -13.36 -36.12
C ASN A 51 0.96 -12.25 -37.18
N ARG A 52 0.11 -11.24 -36.97
CA ARG A 52 0.01 -10.05 -37.81
C ARG A 52 0.72 -8.82 -37.23
N LEU A 53 1.33 -8.94 -36.05
CA LEU A 53 1.99 -7.81 -35.40
C LEU A 53 3.26 -7.39 -36.15
N THR A 54 3.56 -6.09 -36.11
CA THR A 54 4.84 -5.56 -36.61
C THR A 54 5.98 -5.89 -35.64
N ASP A 55 7.21 -5.83 -36.14
CA ASP A 55 8.42 -6.01 -35.33
C ASP A 55 8.48 -5.03 -34.16
N GLU A 56 8.06 -3.78 -34.38
CA GLU A 56 7.98 -2.75 -33.33
C GLU A 56 7.06 -3.18 -32.18
N VAL A 57 5.84 -3.63 -32.49
CA VAL A 57 4.86 -4.04 -31.48
C VAL A 57 5.34 -5.30 -30.76
N ILE A 58 5.92 -6.26 -31.49
CA ILE A 58 6.54 -7.47 -30.92
C ILE A 58 7.64 -7.08 -29.93
N HIS A 59 8.51 -6.14 -30.29
CA HIS A 59 9.61 -5.68 -29.45
C HIS A 59 9.11 -4.99 -28.18
N ILE A 60 8.09 -4.14 -28.30
CA ILE A 60 7.47 -3.47 -27.15
C ILE A 60 6.85 -4.49 -26.18
N ILE A 61 6.06 -5.45 -26.71
CA ILE A 61 5.42 -6.50 -25.90
C ILE A 61 6.47 -7.36 -25.18
N THR A 62 7.60 -7.67 -25.83
CA THR A 62 8.65 -8.55 -25.26
C THR A 62 9.68 -7.86 -24.36
N ARG A 63 9.65 -6.53 -24.25
CA ARG A 63 10.56 -5.78 -23.36
C ARG A 63 10.21 -5.97 -21.88
N ASN A 64 11.17 -6.34 -21.03
CA ASN A 64 10.95 -6.57 -19.59
C ASN A 64 9.81 -7.57 -19.34
N LEU A 65 9.95 -8.80 -19.86
CA LEU A 65 9.08 -9.90 -19.48
C LEU A 65 9.42 -10.37 -18.08
N TYR A 66 8.41 -10.79 -17.32
CA TYR A 66 8.64 -11.50 -16.08
C TYR A 66 9.36 -12.84 -16.36
N LEU A 67 10.32 -13.19 -15.50
CA LEU A 67 11.17 -14.37 -15.70
C LEU A 67 10.67 -15.63 -14.97
N GLY A 68 9.50 -15.58 -14.32
CA GLY A 68 8.86 -16.74 -13.70
C GLY A 68 7.99 -17.56 -14.66
N GLU A 69 7.22 -18.51 -14.12
CA GLU A 69 6.50 -19.52 -14.91
C GLU A 69 5.41 -18.94 -15.84
N ILE A 70 4.80 -17.83 -15.44
CA ILE A 70 3.71 -17.18 -16.19
C ILE A 70 4.13 -15.74 -16.46
N GLN A 71 4.13 -15.32 -17.73
CA GLN A 71 4.50 -13.98 -18.17
C GLN A 71 3.31 -13.01 -18.28
N GLY A 72 2.10 -13.54 -18.29
CA GLY A 72 0.88 -12.76 -18.42
C GLY A 72 -0.37 -13.62 -18.39
N TYR A 73 -1.51 -12.96 -18.53
CA TYR A 73 -2.82 -13.60 -18.66
C TYR A 73 -3.51 -13.11 -19.92
N MET A 74 -4.29 -13.99 -20.55
CA MET A 74 -5.06 -13.67 -21.74
C MET A 74 -6.55 -13.93 -21.52
N ALA A 75 -7.40 -13.11 -22.10
CA ALA A 75 -8.85 -13.29 -22.10
C ALA A 75 -9.45 -12.85 -23.44
N LYS A 76 -10.64 -13.37 -23.77
CA LYS A 76 -11.47 -12.84 -24.85
C LYS A 76 -12.77 -12.32 -24.23
N THR A 77 -13.07 -11.05 -24.44
CA THR A 77 -14.25 -10.39 -23.87
C THR A 77 -14.94 -9.52 -24.92
N GLU A 78 -16.23 -9.25 -24.73
CA GLU A 78 -17.03 -8.39 -25.60
C GLU A 78 -17.10 -6.94 -25.11
N ASP A 79 -16.93 -6.74 -23.80
CA ASP A 79 -16.89 -5.41 -23.18
C ASP A 79 -15.60 -5.24 -22.40
N VAL A 80 -15.00 -4.06 -22.55
CA VAL A 80 -13.73 -3.69 -21.90
C VAL A 80 -13.89 -2.29 -21.34
N ASP A 81 -13.81 -2.19 -20.02
CA ASP A 81 -13.66 -0.90 -19.33
C ASP A 81 -12.17 -0.51 -19.35
N VAL A 82 -11.80 0.28 -20.35
CA VAL A 82 -10.43 0.74 -20.57
C VAL A 82 -9.93 1.58 -19.39
N GLN A 83 -10.80 2.38 -18.80
CA GLN A 83 -10.47 3.22 -17.65
C GLN A 83 -10.14 2.36 -16.43
N SER A 84 -10.95 1.32 -16.15
CA SER A 84 -10.64 0.36 -15.09
C SER A 84 -9.32 -0.36 -15.33
N LEU A 85 -9.00 -0.77 -16.57
CA LEU A 85 -7.73 -1.43 -16.90
C LEU A 85 -6.50 -0.52 -16.80
N ILE A 86 -6.66 0.80 -16.87
CA ILE A 86 -5.58 1.76 -16.66
C ILE A 86 -5.41 2.07 -15.17
N LEU A 87 -6.51 2.34 -14.48
CA LEU A 87 -6.49 2.88 -13.12
C LEU A 87 -6.28 1.79 -12.07
N LYS A 88 -6.93 0.64 -12.19
CA LYS A 88 -7.04 -0.31 -11.08
C LYS A 88 -5.91 -1.34 -10.91
N PRO A 89 -5.27 -1.88 -11.96
CA PRO A 89 -4.33 -2.99 -11.80
C PRO A 89 -3.13 -2.68 -10.92
N ALA A 90 -2.72 -3.65 -10.11
CA ALA A 90 -1.55 -3.60 -9.25
C ALA A 90 -0.39 -4.46 -9.77
N PHE A 91 -0.69 -5.62 -10.38
CA PHE A 91 0.32 -6.62 -10.79
C PHE A 91 0.76 -6.51 -12.26
N PHE A 92 0.07 -5.69 -13.05
CA PHE A 92 0.29 -5.59 -14.49
C PHE A 92 1.02 -4.30 -14.84
N LYS A 93 2.08 -4.42 -15.64
CA LYS A 93 2.83 -3.26 -16.14
C LYS A 93 2.03 -2.56 -17.24
N GLU A 94 1.58 -3.37 -18.18
CA GLU A 94 0.94 -2.96 -19.42
C GLU A 94 -0.15 -3.98 -19.77
N ILE A 95 -1.24 -3.52 -20.37
CA ILE A 95 -2.33 -4.37 -20.85
C ILE A 95 -2.56 -4.05 -22.32
N TYR A 96 -2.63 -5.08 -23.15
CA TYR A 96 -2.79 -4.94 -24.59
C TYR A 96 -4.18 -5.41 -25.01
N LEU A 97 -4.87 -4.60 -25.81
CA LEU A 97 -6.15 -4.92 -26.41
C LEU A 97 -5.96 -5.13 -27.91
N PHE A 98 -6.47 -6.24 -28.44
CA PHE A 98 -6.42 -6.59 -29.85
C PHE A 98 -7.83 -6.76 -30.38
N PHE A 99 -8.16 -6.04 -31.45
CA PHE A 99 -9.45 -6.13 -32.12
C PHE A 99 -9.36 -5.71 -33.59
N GLU A 100 -10.27 -6.24 -34.40
CA GLU A 100 -10.43 -5.88 -35.80
C GLU A 100 -11.60 -4.91 -35.99
N GLY A 101 -11.43 -3.91 -36.84
CA GLY A 101 -12.53 -3.04 -37.23
C GLY A 101 -12.14 -1.83 -38.07
N VAL A 102 -13.09 -0.90 -38.19
CA VAL A 102 -12.90 0.44 -38.79
C VAL A 102 -12.84 1.47 -37.66
N LYS A 103 -11.87 2.40 -37.70
CA LYS A 103 -11.53 3.32 -36.59
C LYS A 103 -12.75 4.07 -36.01
N SER A 104 -13.63 4.57 -36.88
CA SER A 104 -14.75 5.45 -36.54
C SER A 104 -15.88 4.78 -35.75
N GLU A 105 -15.90 3.44 -35.70
CA GLU A 105 -17.02 2.67 -35.14
C GLU A 105 -16.67 1.97 -33.82
N ASN A 106 -15.44 2.14 -33.31
CA ASN A 106 -14.98 1.37 -32.17
C ASN A 106 -15.09 2.14 -30.84
N LYS A 107 -15.92 1.61 -29.92
CA LYS A 107 -16.13 2.11 -28.55
C LYS A 107 -14.80 2.33 -27.79
N ILE A 108 -13.84 1.41 -27.86
CA ILE A 108 -12.55 1.51 -27.14
C ILE A 108 -11.79 2.76 -27.57
N ILE A 109 -11.75 3.05 -28.87
CA ILE A 109 -11.02 4.22 -29.41
C ILE A 109 -11.72 5.51 -28.97
N ASN A 110 -13.05 5.52 -28.92
CA ASN A 110 -13.82 6.67 -28.45
C ASN A 110 -13.64 6.90 -26.94
N ASP A 111 -13.63 5.83 -26.14
CA ASP A 111 -13.41 5.92 -24.69
C ASP A 111 -12.00 6.47 -24.37
N LEU A 112 -10.99 6.08 -25.16
CA LEU A 112 -9.62 6.60 -25.05
C LEU A 112 -9.50 8.10 -25.35
N ALA A 113 -10.43 8.71 -26.09
CA ALA A 113 -10.36 10.13 -26.45
C ALA A 113 -10.45 11.07 -25.22
N PHE A 114 -10.98 10.57 -24.10
CA PHE A 114 -11.10 11.32 -22.85
C PHE A 114 -10.01 10.95 -21.83
N ILE A 115 -9.05 10.12 -22.23
CA ILE A 115 -7.95 9.64 -21.40
C ILE A 115 -6.67 10.34 -21.83
N ASN A 116 -5.79 10.61 -20.87
CA ASN A 116 -4.49 11.21 -21.16
C ASN A 116 -3.68 10.33 -22.13
N GLU A 117 -3.18 10.92 -23.21
CA GLU A 117 -2.42 10.23 -24.26
C GLU A 117 -1.10 9.60 -23.79
N ASN A 118 -0.65 9.90 -22.57
CA ASN A 118 0.50 9.23 -21.96
C ASN A 118 0.16 7.86 -21.36
N LEU A 119 -1.13 7.52 -21.24
CA LEU A 119 -1.60 6.27 -20.65
C LEU A 119 -1.87 5.19 -21.70
N PHE A 120 -1.75 5.50 -22.98
CA PHE A 120 -1.97 4.52 -24.04
C PHE A 120 -1.16 4.80 -25.32
N GLN A 121 -1.00 3.76 -26.14
CA GLN A 121 -0.52 3.87 -27.53
C GLN A 121 -1.40 2.99 -28.42
N ILE A 122 -1.73 3.49 -29.62
CA ILE A 122 -2.54 2.76 -30.61
C ILE A 122 -1.67 2.45 -31.82
N PHE A 123 -1.50 1.17 -32.11
CA PHE A 123 -0.86 0.67 -33.32
C PHE A 123 -1.93 0.13 -34.27
N LYS A 124 -1.73 0.37 -35.56
CA LYS A 124 -2.67 -0.02 -36.63
C LYS A 124 -1.94 -0.86 -37.65
N GLN A 125 -2.43 -2.08 -37.88
CA GLN A 125 -1.96 -2.95 -38.94
C GLN A 125 -3.06 -3.15 -39.98
N PRO A 126 -2.85 -2.78 -41.25
CA PRO A 126 -3.78 -3.08 -42.32
C PRO A 126 -3.98 -4.59 -42.50
N LEU A 127 -5.23 -5.02 -42.66
CA LEU A 127 -5.63 -6.37 -43.07
C LEU A 127 -6.24 -6.34 -44.47
N GLU A 128 -6.66 -7.49 -44.99
CA GLU A 128 -7.39 -7.59 -46.25
C GLU A 128 -8.78 -6.90 -46.15
N SER A 129 -9.32 -6.43 -47.28
CA SER A 129 -10.69 -5.89 -47.37
C SER A 129 -11.01 -4.64 -46.51
N HIS A 130 -10.08 -3.69 -46.42
CA HIS A 130 -10.21 -2.43 -45.64
C HIS A 130 -10.32 -2.58 -44.12
N LEU A 131 -10.22 -3.81 -43.59
CA LEU A 131 -10.15 -4.08 -42.15
C LEU A 131 -8.76 -3.73 -41.61
N ASN A 132 -8.70 -3.40 -40.33
CA ASN A 132 -7.43 -3.18 -39.64
C ASN A 132 -7.44 -3.93 -38.31
N LEU A 133 -6.29 -4.52 -37.98
CA LEU A 133 -6.00 -4.96 -36.63
C LEU A 133 -5.50 -3.77 -35.83
N TYR A 134 -6.20 -3.45 -34.74
CA TYR A 134 -5.78 -2.46 -33.77
C TYR A 134 -5.10 -3.16 -32.59
N VAL A 135 -3.99 -2.59 -32.15
CA VAL A 135 -3.32 -2.95 -30.90
C VAL A 135 -3.29 -1.72 -30.02
N VAL A 136 -4.02 -1.77 -28.93
CA VAL A 136 -4.01 -0.70 -27.92
C VAL A 136 -3.15 -1.16 -26.75
N ARG A 137 -2.00 -0.52 -26.54
CA ARG A 137 -1.19 -0.69 -25.34
C ARG A 137 -1.69 0.29 -24.29
N LEU A 138 -2.14 -0.23 -23.16
CA LEU A 138 -2.51 0.53 -21.97
C LEU A 138 -1.36 0.49 -20.96
N ILE A 139 -1.00 1.63 -20.39
CA ILE A 139 0.01 1.75 -19.35
C ILE A 139 -0.73 1.94 -18.02
N THR A 140 -0.45 1.07 -17.05
CA THR A 140 -1.16 1.13 -15.76
C THR A 140 -0.63 2.26 -14.90
N VAL A 141 -1.54 3.01 -14.28
CA VAL A 141 -1.20 4.19 -13.47
C VAL A 141 -0.34 3.82 -12.27
N GLN A 142 -0.61 2.67 -11.64
CA GLN A 142 0.20 2.18 -10.52
C GLN A 142 1.67 2.00 -10.90
N THR A 143 1.96 1.52 -12.10
CA THR A 143 3.34 1.33 -12.58
C THR A 143 4.08 2.67 -12.70
N LEU A 144 3.39 3.70 -13.21
CA LEU A 144 3.97 5.05 -13.33
C LEU A 144 4.30 5.64 -11.96
N PHE A 145 3.43 5.47 -10.97
CA PHE A 145 3.67 5.94 -9.61
C PHE A 145 4.78 5.16 -8.88
N GLU A 146 4.99 3.89 -9.20
CA GLU A 146 6.15 3.13 -8.69
C GLU A 146 7.48 3.73 -9.19
N TYR A 147 7.53 4.20 -10.44
CA TYR A 147 8.71 4.83 -11.05
C TYR A 147 9.04 6.22 -10.50
N VAL A 148 8.16 6.85 -9.70
CA VAL A 148 8.50 8.08 -8.96
C VAL A 148 9.77 7.87 -8.13
N SER A 149 9.90 6.71 -7.48
CA SER A 149 11.10 6.39 -6.69
C SER A 149 12.38 6.26 -7.52
N ASP A 150 12.27 6.03 -8.83
CA ASP A 150 13.39 5.98 -9.75
C ASP A 150 13.76 7.38 -10.29
N ILE A 151 12.77 8.26 -10.48
CA ILE A 151 12.99 9.68 -10.81
C ILE A 151 13.85 10.36 -9.72
N LEU A 152 13.58 10.08 -8.44
CA LEU A 152 14.35 10.65 -7.34
C LEU A 152 15.83 10.21 -7.32
N LYS A 153 16.19 9.15 -8.04
CA LYS A 153 17.57 8.67 -8.16
C LYS A 153 18.35 9.37 -9.29
N LEU A 154 17.66 10.13 -10.14
CA LEU A 154 18.33 10.88 -11.20
C LEU A 154 19.33 11.88 -10.60
N PRO A 155 20.50 12.08 -11.21
CA PRO A 155 21.52 13.00 -10.70
C PRO A 155 20.98 14.42 -10.43
N ALA A 156 20.06 14.90 -11.27
CA ALA A 156 19.43 16.22 -11.13
C ALA A 156 18.60 16.38 -9.84
N VAL A 157 18.17 15.26 -9.21
CA VAL A 157 17.36 15.25 -7.99
C VAL A 157 18.17 14.77 -6.78
N ALA A 158 18.94 13.69 -6.96
CA ALA A 158 19.67 13.03 -5.88
C ALA A 158 20.90 13.83 -5.41
N ILE A 159 21.58 14.53 -6.32
CA ILE A 159 22.82 15.24 -6.00
C ILE A 159 22.50 16.62 -5.43
N THR A 160 23.28 17.05 -4.44
CA THR A 160 23.22 18.41 -3.90
C THR A 160 23.52 19.45 -4.98
N PRO A 161 22.62 20.42 -5.21
CA PRO A 161 22.87 21.63 -6.01
C PRO A 161 24.24 22.27 -5.75
N ARG A 162 25.03 22.46 -6.81
CA ARG A 162 26.39 23.04 -6.71
C ARG A 162 26.39 24.52 -6.31
N ASN A 163 25.31 25.27 -6.58
CA ASN A 163 25.23 26.73 -6.41
C ASN A 163 24.10 27.19 -5.48
N ARG A 164 23.78 26.44 -4.40
CA ARG A 164 22.69 26.86 -3.49
C ARG A 164 23.09 28.08 -2.65
N LYS A 165 22.30 29.15 -2.73
CA LYS A 165 22.40 30.31 -1.82
C LYS A 165 21.40 30.21 -0.67
N THR A 166 20.21 29.67 -0.93
CA THR A 166 19.13 29.51 0.05
C THR A 166 18.51 28.10 -0.01
N TRP A 167 17.76 27.72 1.04
CA TRP A 167 16.94 26.50 1.02
C TRP A 167 15.84 26.54 -0.06
N ASN A 168 15.35 27.74 -0.41
CA ASN A 168 14.41 27.91 -1.51
C ASN A 168 15.01 27.50 -2.86
N ASP A 169 16.21 27.98 -3.17
CA ASP A 169 16.92 27.62 -4.43
C ASP A 169 17.23 26.13 -4.47
N TYR A 170 17.62 25.57 -3.31
CA TYR A 170 17.89 24.15 -3.17
C TYR A 170 16.71 23.25 -3.54
N PHE A 171 15.51 23.52 -3.00
CA PHE A 171 14.32 22.75 -3.34
C PHE A 171 13.86 23.01 -4.76
N LEU A 172 13.96 24.25 -5.25
CA LEU A 172 13.56 24.61 -6.62
C LEU A 172 14.38 23.86 -7.68
N GLU A 173 15.70 23.71 -7.49
CA GLU A 173 16.53 22.92 -8.42
C GLU A 173 16.14 21.43 -8.44
N LYS A 174 15.85 20.84 -7.27
CA LYS A 174 15.42 19.44 -7.18
C LYS A 174 14.04 19.20 -7.78
N GLU A 175 13.11 20.13 -7.53
CA GLU A 175 11.76 20.14 -8.11
C GLU A 175 11.83 20.21 -9.65
N LYS A 176 12.72 21.05 -10.19
CA LYS A 176 12.99 21.11 -11.64
C LYS A 176 13.50 19.77 -12.17
N GLY A 177 14.48 19.15 -11.50
CA GLY A 177 14.99 17.83 -11.88
C GLY A 177 13.91 16.74 -11.86
N ILE A 178 12.92 16.83 -10.96
CA ILE A 178 11.76 15.93 -10.93
C ILE A 178 10.88 16.13 -12.16
N ILE A 179 10.55 17.38 -12.51
CA ILE A 179 9.71 17.68 -13.69
C ILE A 179 10.37 17.16 -14.96
N GLU A 180 11.68 17.40 -15.12
CA GLU A 180 12.46 16.88 -16.25
C GLU A 180 12.43 15.35 -16.28
N GLY A 181 12.64 14.68 -15.13
CA GLY A 181 12.58 13.23 -15.02
C GLY A 181 11.20 12.62 -15.29
N ILE A 182 10.11 13.33 -14.95
CA ILE A 182 8.73 12.92 -15.30
C ILE A 182 8.55 12.95 -16.82
N ASN A 183 8.95 14.04 -17.48
CA ASN A 183 8.83 14.16 -18.93
C ASN A 183 9.67 13.08 -19.64
N GLU A 184 10.91 12.89 -19.19
CA GLU A 184 11.80 11.84 -19.68
C GLU A 184 11.19 10.44 -19.50
N LEU A 185 10.54 10.18 -18.35
CA LEU A 185 9.87 8.89 -18.09
C LEU A 185 8.77 8.62 -19.12
N LEU A 186 7.88 9.58 -19.34
CA LEU A 186 6.74 9.44 -20.24
C LEU A 186 7.19 9.30 -21.70
N GLU A 187 8.21 10.07 -22.10
CA GLU A 187 8.84 9.94 -23.42
C GLU A 187 9.51 8.57 -23.59
N HIS A 188 10.29 8.14 -22.60
CA HIS A 188 11.00 6.86 -22.62
C HIS A 188 10.03 5.67 -22.74
N LEU A 189 8.89 5.70 -22.06
CA LEU A 189 7.88 4.63 -22.17
C LEU A 189 7.25 4.54 -23.57
N LYS A 190 7.13 5.66 -24.29
CA LYS A 190 6.60 5.73 -25.64
C LYS A 190 7.64 5.35 -26.70
N LEU A 191 8.83 5.95 -26.63
CA LEU A 191 9.82 5.97 -27.72
C LEU A 191 11.15 5.29 -27.35
N GLY A 192 11.44 5.13 -26.05
CA GLY A 192 12.72 4.60 -25.54
C GLY A 192 12.90 3.09 -25.71
N HIS A 193 12.02 2.41 -26.45
CA HIS A 193 12.01 0.96 -26.54
C HIS A 193 13.19 0.37 -27.36
N TYR A 194 13.96 1.16 -28.12
CA TYR A 194 15.23 0.70 -28.72
C TYR A 194 16.48 1.04 -27.91
N ARG A 195 16.33 1.86 -26.85
CA ARG A 195 17.45 2.26 -26.01
C ARG A 195 17.86 1.10 -25.09
N ALA A 196 19.14 0.74 -25.15
CA ALA A 196 19.76 -0.16 -24.18
C ALA A 196 20.03 0.58 -22.85
N PRO A 197 19.63 0.03 -21.69
CA PRO A 197 19.92 0.64 -20.40
C PRO A 197 21.39 0.52 -20.01
N HIS A 198 21.92 1.54 -19.35
CA HIS A 198 23.27 1.51 -18.77
C HIS A 198 23.26 0.77 -17.43
N PHE A 199 24.02 -0.32 -17.33
CA PHE A 199 24.05 -1.18 -16.15
C PHE A 199 25.17 -0.83 -15.14
N GLY A 200 26.05 0.11 -15.47
CA GLY A 200 27.17 0.51 -14.61
C GLY A 200 26.81 1.57 -13.56
N LEU A 201 27.85 2.03 -12.85
CA LEU A 201 27.77 3.24 -12.03
C LEU A 201 27.55 4.47 -12.91
N GLY A 202 26.91 5.51 -12.36
CA GLY A 202 26.69 6.77 -13.07
C GLY A 202 25.50 6.76 -14.04
N LYS A 203 24.38 6.17 -13.62
CA LYS A 203 23.10 6.22 -14.33
C LYS A 203 22.62 7.66 -14.47
N LYS A 204 22.19 8.03 -15.67
CA LYS A 204 21.80 9.41 -16.00
C LYS A 204 20.43 9.50 -16.63
N HIS A 205 19.97 8.43 -17.26
CA HIS A 205 18.70 8.39 -17.97
C HIS A 205 17.69 7.56 -17.16
N ILE A 206 16.42 7.96 -17.16
CA ILE A 206 15.36 7.25 -16.43
C ILE A 206 15.24 5.78 -16.86
N GLY A 207 15.41 5.53 -18.16
CA GLY A 207 15.55 4.20 -18.77
C GLY A 207 16.58 3.27 -18.11
N ASP A 208 17.65 3.82 -17.53
CA ASP A 208 18.67 3.03 -16.82
C ASP A 208 18.12 2.43 -15.51
N PHE A 209 17.04 3.02 -14.97
CA PHE A 209 16.38 2.56 -13.77
C PHE A 209 15.13 1.74 -14.12
N VAL A 210 14.25 2.24 -14.99
CA VAL A 210 12.93 1.62 -15.22
C VAL A 210 12.98 0.32 -16.03
N ASP A 211 14.03 0.11 -16.82
CA ASP A 211 14.25 -1.16 -17.56
C ASP A 211 15.20 -2.11 -16.84
N TRP A 212 15.68 -1.75 -15.65
CA TRP A 212 16.58 -2.60 -14.90
C TRP A 212 15.85 -3.37 -13.80
N VAL A 213 16.09 -4.69 -13.77
CA VAL A 213 15.48 -5.60 -12.77
C VAL A 213 16.08 -5.43 -11.38
N SER A 214 17.35 -5.00 -11.27
CA SER A 214 18.05 -4.85 -9.98
C SER A 214 17.82 -3.47 -9.33
N THR A 215 16.63 -2.90 -9.46
CA THR A 215 16.29 -1.69 -8.70
C THR A 215 15.93 -2.04 -7.26
N ASP A 216 16.31 -1.16 -6.32
CA ASP A 216 15.75 -1.15 -4.97
C ASP A 216 14.23 -1.27 -4.99
N LEU A 217 13.66 -1.80 -3.90
CA LEU A 217 12.22 -1.82 -3.68
C LEU A 217 11.59 -0.46 -4.00
N ARG A 218 10.74 -0.40 -5.03
CA ARG A 218 9.99 0.80 -5.42
C ARG A 218 8.98 1.16 -4.33
N LYS A 219 8.89 2.45 -4.03
CA LYS A 219 8.12 2.99 -2.90
C LYS A 219 7.10 4.01 -3.41
N PRO A 220 6.01 3.56 -4.07
CA PRO A 220 5.01 4.47 -4.58
C PRO A 220 4.31 5.22 -3.44
N PHE A 221 3.84 6.43 -3.74
CA PHE A 221 3.06 7.27 -2.84
C PHE A 221 3.74 7.43 -1.45
N LEU A 222 2.97 7.24 -0.39
CA LEU A 222 3.39 7.41 1.00
C LEU A 222 3.43 6.07 1.79
N HIS A 223 3.39 4.93 1.10
CA HIS A 223 3.35 3.58 1.71
C HIS A 223 4.51 3.26 2.67
N TYR A 224 5.64 3.95 2.52
CA TYR A 224 6.87 3.72 3.28
C TYR A 224 7.24 4.91 4.21
N LEU A 225 6.23 5.66 4.68
CA LEU A 225 6.35 6.75 5.65
C LEU A 225 6.78 6.30 7.06
N HIS A 226 6.33 5.13 7.52
CA HIS A 226 6.55 4.71 8.90
C HIS A 226 6.78 3.19 9.00
N LYS A 227 7.69 2.77 9.89
CA LYS A 227 8.01 1.37 10.23
C LYS A 227 7.03 0.83 11.29
N TYR A 228 5.75 1.10 11.07
CA TYR A 228 4.68 0.48 11.85
C TYR A 228 4.69 -1.03 11.56
N LYS A 229 4.77 -1.87 12.60
CA LYS A 229 4.85 -3.32 12.44
C LYS A 229 3.48 -3.88 12.03
N GLY A 230 3.48 -4.96 11.26
CA GLY A 230 2.23 -5.62 10.82
C GLY A 230 1.53 -4.92 9.65
N LYS A 231 2.21 -4.04 8.91
CA LYS A 231 1.64 -3.41 7.72
C LYS A 231 1.51 -4.38 6.54
N GLY A 232 0.39 -4.28 5.81
CA GLY A 232 0.19 -5.00 4.55
C GLY A 232 1.11 -4.50 3.43
N ASP A 233 1.38 -5.38 2.46
CA ASP A 233 2.09 -5.02 1.23
C ASP A 233 1.20 -4.12 0.34
N PRO A 234 1.71 -2.98 -0.15
CA PRO A 234 0.92 -2.03 -0.94
C PRO A 234 0.31 -2.63 -2.21
N ARG A 235 1.04 -3.51 -2.91
CA ARG A 235 0.60 -4.08 -4.17
C ARG A 235 -0.53 -5.07 -3.94
N ILE A 236 -0.38 -5.94 -2.94
CA ILE A 236 -1.43 -6.88 -2.52
C ILE A 236 -2.66 -6.12 -2.03
N SER A 237 -2.47 -5.07 -1.22
CA SER A 237 -3.56 -4.23 -0.71
C SER A 237 -4.41 -3.66 -1.85
N ARG A 238 -3.78 -3.04 -2.85
CA ARG A 238 -4.48 -2.50 -4.03
C ARG A 238 -5.22 -3.59 -4.81
N ALA A 239 -4.61 -4.74 -5.03
CA ALA A 239 -5.26 -5.84 -5.73
C ALA A 239 -6.48 -6.37 -4.97
N LEU A 240 -6.43 -6.42 -3.63
CA LEU A 240 -7.56 -6.88 -2.82
C LEU A 240 -8.73 -5.90 -2.83
N ILE A 241 -8.51 -4.59 -3.00
CA ILE A 241 -9.59 -3.64 -3.28
C ILE A 241 -10.35 -4.05 -4.55
N ASN A 242 -9.65 -4.49 -5.60
CA ASN A 242 -10.28 -4.98 -6.83
C ASN A 242 -11.12 -6.26 -6.60
N PHE A 243 -10.79 -7.06 -5.59
CA PHE A 243 -11.53 -8.30 -5.28
C PHE A 243 -12.83 -8.03 -4.54
N LEU A 244 -12.95 -6.87 -3.86
CA LEU A 244 -14.22 -6.44 -3.27
C LEU A 244 -15.30 -6.13 -4.31
N LYS A 245 -14.93 -6.02 -5.59
CA LYS A 245 -15.83 -5.66 -6.71
C LYS A 245 -16.57 -4.34 -6.45
N VAL A 246 -15.89 -3.39 -5.82
CA VAL A 246 -16.38 -2.05 -5.55
C VAL A 246 -16.17 -1.12 -6.76
N LYS A 247 -17.06 -0.15 -6.88
CA LYS A 247 -17.06 0.86 -7.95
C LYS A 247 -16.62 2.22 -7.41
N LYS A 248 -16.32 3.15 -8.31
CA LYS A 248 -16.08 4.55 -7.94
C LYS A 248 -17.31 5.09 -7.18
N GLY A 249 -17.07 5.77 -6.06
CA GLY A 249 -18.09 6.26 -5.13
C GLY A 249 -18.53 5.27 -4.04
N ASP A 250 -18.24 3.98 -4.20
CA ASP A 250 -18.49 2.98 -3.14
C ASP A 250 -17.56 3.23 -1.93
N THR A 251 -17.97 2.76 -0.75
CA THR A 251 -17.20 2.93 0.50
C THR A 251 -16.69 1.59 1.04
N ILE A 252 -15.39 1.49 1.29
CA ILE A 252 -14.76 0.33 1.95
C ILE A 252 -14.43 0.61 3.42
N LEU A 253 -14.33 -0.44 4.22
CA LEU A 253 -13.97 -0.35 5.64
C LEU A 253 -12.75 -1.23 5.95
N ASP A 254 -11.81 -0.69 6.72
CA ASP A 254 -10.80 -1.44 7.45
C ASP A 254 -11.02 -1.25 8.97
N PRO A 255 -11.62 -2.22 9.68
CA PRO A 255 -11.88 -2.13 11.12
C PRO A 255 -10.60 -2.18 11.98
N PHE A 256 -9.44 -2.50 11.39
CA PHE A 256 -8.15 -2.59 12.10
C PHE A 256 -7.06 -1.86 11.30
N VAL A 257 -7.32 -0.59 10.97
CA VAL A 257 -6.59 0.15 9.92
C VAL A 257 -5.09 0.24 10.17
N GLY A 258 -4.64 0.28 11.42
CA GLY A 258 -3.23 0.30 11.78
C GLY A 258 -2.51 1.47 11.12
N SER A 259 -1.68 1.17 10.12
CA SER A 259 -0.96 2.19 9.35
C SER A 259 -1.63 2.61 8.05
N GLY A 260 -2.83 2.13 7.74
CA GLY A 260 -3.60 2.47 6.54
C GLY A 260 -3.23 1.73 5.27
N SER A 261 -2.43 0.67 5.33
CA SER A 261 -1.93 0.00 4.10
C SER A 261 -3.04 -0.52 3.18
N PHE A 262 -4.10 -1.11 3.75
CA PHE A 262 -5.17 -1.73 2.96
C PHE A 262 -6.08 -0.73 2.23
N ILE A 263 -6.18 0.50 2.74
CA ILE A 263 -7.11 1.51 2.20
C ILE A 263 -6.40 2.72 1.56
N ALA A 264 -5.07 2.84 1.70
CA ALA A 264 -4.32 4.02 1.24
C ALA A 264 -4.46 4.32 -0.26
N ASP A 265 -4.69 3.28 -1.09
CA ASP A 265 -4.84 3.42 -2.53
C ASP A 265 -6.29 3.68 -2.97
N ALA A 266 -7.28 3.47 -2.10
CA ALA A 266 -8.70 3.62 -2.44
C ALA A 266 -9.04 5.01 -3.03
N PRO A 267 -8.53 6.14 -2.50
CA PRO A 267 -8.79 7.46 -3.07
C PRO A 267 -8.34 7.63 -4.52
N THR A 268 -7.21 7.02 -4.88
CA THR A 268 -6.65 7.05 -6.24
C THR A 268 -7.48 6.25 -7.25
N MET A 269 -8.39 5.42 -6.75
CA MET A 269 -9.33 4.60 -7.52
C MET A 269 -10.75 5.16 -7.48
N GLY A 270 -10.95 6.34 -6.87
CA GLY A 270 -12.26 6.95 -6.66
C GLY A 270 -13.13 6.22 -5.63
N ILE A 271 -12.53 5.44 -4.73
CA ILE A 271 -13.23 4.65 -3.71
C ILE A 271 -13.06 5.36 -2.37
N ASN A 272 -14.18 5.52 -1.65
CA ASN A 272 -14.17 6.08 -0.30
C ASN A 272 -13.70 5.02 0.69
N ALA A 273 -13.05 5.42 1.77
CA ALA A 273 -12.58 4.50 2.80
C ALA A 273 -12.80 5.01 4.22
N ILE A 274 -13.20 4.10 5.10
CA ILE A 274 -13.25 4.30 6.55
C ILE A 274 -12.23 3.37 7.19
N GLY A 275 -11.38 3.91 8.05
CA GLY A 275 -10.43 3.14 8.85
C GLY A 275 -10.70 3.31 10.34
N VAL A 276 -10.68 2.22 11.10
CA VAL A 276 -10.85 2.24 12.56
C VAL A 276 -9.59 1.73 13.24
N ASP A 277 -9.06 2.48 14.19
CA ASP A 277 -7.96 2.05 15.07
C ASP A 277 -8.21 2.53 16.49
N ILE A 278 -7.81 1.76 17.49
CA ILE A 278 -7.94 2.17 18.88
C ILE A 278 -6.79 3.10 19.33
N LEU A 279 -5.64 3.02 18.66
CA LEU A 279 -4.43 3.79 18.98
C LEU A 279 -4.38 5.10 18.20
N GLU A 280 -4.13 6.20 18.91
CA GLU A 280 -3.94 7.51 18.29
C GLU A 280 -2.71 7.53 17.36
N ILE A 281 -1.64 6.81 17.71
CA ILE A 281 -0.47 6.69 16.83
C ILE A 281 -0.80 5.99 15.50
N GLY A 282 -1.68 4.98 15.53
CA GLY A 282 -2.15 4.27 14.33
C GLY A 282 -2.98 5.21 13.45
N LYS A 283 -3.94 5.90 14.08
CA LYS A 283 -4.74 6.94 13.43
C LYS A 283 -3.90 8.02 12.76
N LEU A 284 -2.95 8.63 13.47
CA LEU A 284 -2.08 9.67 12.90
C LEU A 284 -1.33 9.16 11.65
N ILE A 285 -0.76 7.95 11.72
CA ILE A 285 0.01 7.38 10.60
C ILE A 285 -0.90 7.10 9.39
N SER A 286 -2.09 6.54 9.62
CA SER A 286 -3.03 6.21 8.57
C SER A 286 -3.64 7.46 7.92
N GLU A 287 -3.97 8.51 8.69
CA GLU A 287 -4.43 9.80 8.17
C GLU A 287 -3.42 10.40 7.17
N VAL A 288 -2.14 10.41 7.54
CA VAL A 288 -1.07 10.96 6.70
C VAL A 288 -0.80 10.08 5.48
N LYS A 289 -0.78 8.74 5.64
CA LYS A 289 -0.51 7.82 4.53
C LYS A 289 -1.62 7.85 3.48
N CYS A 290 -2.87 7.86 3.90
CA CYS A 290 -4.03 7.76 3.00
C CYS A 290 -4.42 9.10 2.37
N SER A 291 -3.79 10.19 2.80
CA SER A 291 -4.02 11.51 2.23
C SER A 291 -2.85 11.92 1.33
N LEU A 292 -3.07 11.97 0.01
CA LEU A 292 -2.05 12.42 -0.97
C LEU A 292 -2.24 13.86 -1.46
N SER A 293 -3.38 14.48 -1.15
CA SER A 293 -3.71 15.84 -1.62
C SER A 293 -3.21 16.90 -0.64
N TYR A 294 -1.97 17.35 -0.79
CA TYR A 294 -1.41 18.47 0.00
C TYR A 294 -1.37 19.76 -0.82
N ASP A 295 -1.57 20.90 -0.17
CA ASP A 295 -1.07 22.16 -0.72
C ASP A 295 0.46 22.12 -0.67
N ILE A 296 1.05 21.85 -1.83
CA ILE A 296 2.49 21.66 -1.95
C ILE A 296 3.26 22.96 -1.66
N GLN A 297 2.64 24.13 -1.89
CA GLN A 297 3.29 25.42 -1.62
C GLN A 297 3.34 25.69 -0.11
N SER A 298 2.23 25.45 0.60
CA SER A 298 2.17 25.50 2.06
C SER A 298 3.19 24.55 2.68
N LEU A 299 3.20 23.29 2.24
CA LEU A 299 4.14 22.26 2.70
C LEU A 299 5.60 22.68 2.47
N ARG A 300 5.94 23.15 1.26
CA ARG A 300 7.28 23.61 0.90
C ARG A 300 7.75 24.76 1.78
N LYS A 301 6.86 25.73 2.07
CA LYS A 301 7.15 26.89 2.91
C LYS A 301 7.52 26.47 4.34
N GLU A 302 6.72 25.59 4.95
CA GLU A 302 6.97 25.12 6.32
C GLU A 302 8.22 24.24 6.40
N ILE A 303 8.51 23.43 5.37
CA ILE A 303 9.77 22.67 5.28
C ILE A 303 10.97 23.61 5.19
N ILE A 304 10.93 24.64 4.35
CA ILE A 304 12.03 25.62 4.25
C ILE A 304 12.24 26.33 5.59
N LYS A 305 11.16 26.70 6.28
CA LYS A 305 11.22 27.29 7.62
C LYS A 305 11.89 26.34 8.62
N LEU A 306 11.46 25.07 8.67
CA LEU A 306 12.05 24.02 9.51
C LEU A 306 13.56 23.83 9.25
N PHE A 307 13.97 23.77 7.99
CA PHE A 307 15.39 23.63 7.59
C PHE A 307 16.20 24.87 7.98
N SER A 308 15.63 26.06 7.83
CA SER A 308 16.30 27.33 8.19
C SER A 308 16.49 27.45 9.70
N SER A 309 15.47 27.10 10.49
CA SER A 309 15.52 27.13 11.96
C SER A 309 16.49 26.11 12.56
N THR A 310 16.78 25.02 11.85
CA THR A 310 17.73 23.99 12.31
C THR A 310 19.17 24.26 11.88
N SER A 311 19.38 24.95 10.75
CA SER A 311 20.72 25.29 10.23
C SER A 311 21.48 26.31 11.10
N ASN A 312 20.76 27.12 11.88
CA ASN A 312 21.31 28.27 12.60
C ASN A 312 21.68 27.99 14.08
N LYS A 313 21.54 26.75 14.58
CA LYS A 313 21.71 26.43 16.01
C LYS A 313 23.01 25.70 16.30
N SER A 314 23.72 26.15 17.34
CA SER A 314 24.90 25.47 17.88
C SER A 314 24.51 24.39 18.88
N GLY A 315 25.43 23.47 19.21
CA GLY A 315 25.18 22.38 20.17
C GLY A 315 24.72 22.86 21.56
N GLY A 316 25.14 24.04 21.99
CA GLY A 316 24.78 24.65 23.28
C GLY A 316 23.30 25.06 23.37
N ASP A 317 22.73 25.57 22.28
CA ASP A 317 21.34 26.07 22.24
C ASP A 317 20.31 24.95 22.44
N LEU A 318 20.68 23.72 22.06
CA LEU A 318 19.82 22.54 22.12
C LEU A 318 19.64 22.00 23.54
N PHE A 319 20.58 22.26 24.45
CA PHE A 319 20.49 21.78 25.84
C PHE A 319 19.39 22.48 26.66
N SER A 320 18.92 23.65 26.21
CA SER A 320 17.79 24.37 26.83
C SER A 320 16.44 23.68 26.63
N TYR A 321 16.34 22.78 25.64
CA TYR A 321 15.13 22.02 25.34
C TYR A 321 15.16 20.68 26.07
N SER A 322 14.78 20.69 27.35
CA SER A 322 14.53 19.46 28.11
C SER A 322 13.05 19.06 27.99
N LEU A 323 12.77 17.76 28.14
CA LEU A 323 11.40 17.29 28.31
C LEU A 323 10.77 18.00 29.51
N GLU A 324 9.58 18.56 29.30
CA GLU A 324 8.76 19.08 30.40
C GLU A 324 8.55 18.01 31.47
N VAL A 325 8.34 18.46 32.70
CA VAL A 325 8.23 17.64 33.92
C VAL A 325 7.20 16.51 33.76
N GLU A 326 6.13 16.72 32.99
CA GLU A 326 5.09 15.73 32.67
C GLU A 326 5.61 14.43 32.04
N PHE A 327 6.68 14.49 31.24
CA PHE A 327 7.23 13.30 30.59
C PHE A 327 8.35 12.63 31.40
N LYS A 328 8.90 13.30 32.44
CA LYS A 328 9.99 12.74 33.26
C LYS A 328 9.58 11.49 34.04
N GLU A 329 8.31 11.35 34.39
CA GLU A 329 7.81 10.17 35.10
C GLU A 329 7.77 8.91 34.20
N ARG A 330 7.79 9.07 32.87
CA ARG A 330 7.65 7.97 31.92
C ARG A 330 9.01 7.61 31.30
N LYS A 331 9.52 6.41 31.61
CA LYS A 331 10.83 5.94 31.11
C LYS A 331 10.85 5.77 29.58
N ILE A 332 11.61 6.63 28.92
CA ILE A 332 12.05 6.47 27.52
C ILE A 332 12.96 5.23 27.42
N LYS A 333 12.78 4.44 26.36
CA LYS A 333 13.54 3.22 26.11
C LYS A 333 14.79 3.53 25.29
N GLY A 334 15.96 3.17 25.81
CA GLY A 334 17.23 3.33 25.12
C GLY A 334 17.80 4.75 25.15
N ASP A 335 18.98 4.91 24.58
CA ASP A 335 19.72 6.18 24.50
C ASP A 335 19.37 6.89 23.19
N ILE A 336 18.38 7.79 23.24
CA ILE A 336 17.95 8.62 22.11
C ILE A 336 18.24 10.10 22.38
N PRO A 337 18.52 10.91 21.34
CA PRO A 337 18.86 12.33 21.51
C PRO A 337 17.62 13.19 21.79
N THR A 338 17.05 13.03 22.98
CA THR A 338 15.78 13.62 23.41
C THR A 338 15.70 15.13 23.20
N ASN A 339 16.75 15.88 23.53
CA ASN A 339 16.74 17.34 23.40
C ASN A 339 16.57 17.80 21.94
N GLN A 340 17.21 17.10 20.99
CA GLN A 340 17.04 17.36 19.56
C GLN A 340 15.61 17.05 19.10
N ILE A 341 15.05 15.96 19.60
CA ILE A 341 13.70 15.52 19.26
C ILE A 341 12.66 16.52 19.79
N VAL A 342 12.77 16.94 21.05
CA VAL A 342 11.87 17.93 21.66
C VAL A 342 11.95 19.27 20.94
N TYR A 343 13.16 19.70 20.58
CA TYR A 343 13.33 20.91 19.77
C TYR A 343 12.58 20.84 18.43
N LEU A 344 12.77 19.75 17.68
CA LEU A 344 12.08 19.53 16.41
C LEU A 344 10.56 19.46 16.60
N LYS A 345 10.09 18.79 17.64
CA LYS A 345 8.65 18.71 17.96
C LYS A 345 8.06 20.10 18.19
N LYS A 346 8.71 20.95 18.98
CA LYS A 346 8.24 22.33 19.23
C LYS A 346 8.11 23.13 17.93
N LEU A 347 9.10 23.05 17.04
CA LEU A 347 9.02 23.70 15.72
C LEU A 347 7.86 23.17 14.87
N ILE A 348 7.55 21.87 14.97
CA ILE A 348 6.44 21.25 14.24
C ILE A 348 5.09 21.61 14.86
N ASP A 349 4.99 21.70 16.18
CA ASP A 349 3.76 22.08 16.88
C ASP A 349 3.31 23.50 16.51
N ASP A 350 4.27 24.40 16.23
CA ASP A 350 4.02 25.79 15.78
C ASP A 350 3.48 25.91 14.34
N VAL A 351 3.49 24.81 13.57
CA VAL A 351 2.94 24.78 12.20
C VAL A 351 1.42 24.92 12.25
N GLN A 352 0.90 25.96 11.59
CA GLN A 352 -0.53 26.29 11.61
C GLN A 352 -1.38 25.35 10.74
N ASP A 353 -0.85 24.94 9.60
CA ASP A 353 -1.51 23.96 8.73
C ASP A 353 -1.49 22.58 9.40
N GLU A 354 -2.66 22.13 9.88
CA GLU A 354 -2.80 20.87 10.61
C GLU A 354 -2.30 19.68 9.78
N LYS A 355 -2.55 19.69 8.48
CA LYS A 355 -2.19 18.60 7.58
C LYS A 355 -0.67 18.50 7.42
N VAL A 356 -0.01 19.64 7.23
CA VAL A 356 1.46 19.73 7.19
C VAL A 356 2.07 19.35 8.53
N ARG A 357 1.49 19.83 9.65
CA ARG A 357 1.92 19.45 11.00
C ARG A 357 1.86 17.94 11.22
N LYS A 358 0.71 17.31 10.94
CA LYS A 358 0.55 15.84 11.05
C LYS A 358 1.56 15.09 10.18
N PHE A 359 1.77 15.53 8.94
CA PHE A 359 2.79 14.96 8.05
C PHE A 359 4.17 14.98 8.71
N LEU A 360 4.63 16.14 9.21
CA LEU A 360 5.93 16.27 9.87
C LEU A 360 6.03 15.46 11.18
N LEU A 361 4.95 15.37 11.97
CA LEU A 361 4.90 14.54 13.18
C LEU A 361 5.07 13.04 12.86
N VAL A 362 4.47 12.54 11.77
CA VAL A 362 4.67 11.15 11.33
C VAL A 362 6.12 10.89 10.92
N LEU A 363 6.74 11.85 10.21
CA LEU A 363 8.16 11.74 9.85
C LEU A 363 9.07 11.75 11.08
N LEU A 364 8.73 12.56 12.10
CA LEU A 364 9.45 12.60 13.36
C LEU A 364 9.29 11.27 14.12
N SER A 365 8.05 10.76 14.21
CA SER A 365 7.72 9.45 14.79
C SER A 365 8.58 8.34 14.17
N GLN A 366 8.65 8.31 12.83
CA GLN A 366 9.44 7.32 12.11
C GLN A 366 10.93 7.37 12.51
N LYS A 367 11.50 8.58 12.68
CA LYS A 367 12.89 8.74 13.09
C LYS A 367 13.14 8.38 14.54
N ILE A 368 12.21 8.70 15.44
CA ILE A 368 12.25 8.25 16.83
C ILE A 368 12.29 6.71 16.88
N VAL A 369 11.38 6.03 16.18
CA VAL A 369 11.33 4.55 16.12
C VAL A 369 12.63 3.97 15.56
N GLU A 370 13.22 4.63 14.57
CA GLU A 370 14.46 4.17 13.94
C GLU A 370 15.68 4.28 14.86
N PHE A 371 15.85 5.43 15.53
CA PHE A 371 16.92 5.65 16.50
C PHE A 371 16.74 4.83 17.79
N SER A 372 15.50 4.49 18.15
CA SER A 372 15.23 3.63 19.31
C SER A 372 15.64 2.17 19.10
N LYS A 373 15.78 1.71 17.84
CA LYS A 373 16.08 0.31 17.50
C LYS A 373 17.54 0.02 17.21
N ARG A 374 18.33 1.03 16.85
CA ARG A 374 19.74 0.87 16.45
C ARG A 374 20.57 2.00 17.04
N LYS A 375 21.72 1.66 17.65
CA LYS A 375 22.70 2.67 18.08
C LYS A 375 23.27 3.34 16.84
N ARG A 376 22.93 4.60 16.62
CA ARG A 376 23.37 5.38 15.46
C ARG A 376 24.39 6.43 15.90
N GLN A 377 25.42 6.61 15.08
CA GLN A 377 26.40 7.69 15.25
C GLN A 377 25.94 8.98 14.56
N ASP A 378 24.95 8.89 13.67
CA ASP A 378 24.44 10.03 12.89
C ASP A 378 23.72 11.05 13.78
N ASN A 379 23.86 12.34 13.43
CA ASN A 379 23.08 13.42 14.03
C ASN A 379 21.58 13.24 13.72
N PHE A 380 20.72 13.33 14.75
CA PHE A 380 19.28 13.09 14.60
C PHE A 380 18.60 14.16 13.73
N ILE A 381 18.92 15.45 13.94
CA ILE A 381 18.39 16.55 13.14
C ILE A 381 18.72 16.32 11.66
N SER A 382 19.98 16.09 11.30
CA SER A 382 20.37 15.84 9.91
C SER A 382 19.66 14.61 9.32
N SER A 383 19.54 13.51 10.09
CA SER A 383 18.81 12.32 9.65
C SER A 383 17.31 12.58 9.44
N PHE A 384 16.70 13.43 10.27
CA PHE A 384 15.32 13.86 10.15
C PHE A 384 15.11 14.76 8.93
N LEU A 385 15.92 15.81 8.75
CA LEU A 385 15.83 16.71 7.60
C LEU A 385 15.98 15.96 6.27
N ASN A 386 16.97 15.06 6.15
CA ASN A 386 17.13 14.23 4.96
C ASN A 386 15.88 13.38 4.66
N TYR A 387 15.17 12.94 5.70
CA TYR A 387 13.94 12.16 5.55
C TYR A 387 12.73 13.02 5.20
N VAL A 388 12.66 14.24 5.73
CA VAL A 388 11.68 15.25 5.32
C VAL A 388 11.87 15.60 3.85
N GLU A 389 13.10 15.83 3.40
CA GLU A 389 13.42 16.08 1.99
C GLU A 389 12.97 14.90 1.11
N ASP A 390 13.41 13.67 1.41
CA ASP A 390 13.07 12.47 0.63
C ASP A 390 11.54 12.29 0.49
N ARG A 391 10.80 12.49 1.60
CA ARG A 391 9.33 12.32 1.61
C ARG A 391 8.60 13.47 0.94
N TYR A 392 9.10 14.70 1.07
CA TYR A 392 8.59 15.85 0.34
C TYR A 392 8.76 15.68 -1.16
N LEU A 393 9.97 15.33 -1.62
CA LEU A 393 10.25 15.16 -3.05
C LEU A 393 9.45 14.00 -3.66
N ALA A 394 9.26 12.90 -2.92
CA ALA A 394 8.39 11.81 -3.35
C ALA A 394 6.93 12.26 -3.51
N LEU A 395 6.40 13.04 -2.56
CA LEU A 395 5.05 13.59 -2.64
C LEU A 395 4.92 14.61 -3.77
N TYR A 396 5.89 15.51 -3.93
CA TYR A 396 5.95 16.48 -5.02
C TYR A 396 5.93 15.78 -6.39
N ALA A 397 6.80 14.80 -6.59
CA ALA A 397 6.86 14.02 -7.83
C ALA A 397 5.56 13.25 -8.09
N THR A 398 4.95 12.70 -7.05
CA THR A 398 3.64 12.03 -7.14
C THR A 398 2.56 13.01 -7.60
N GLN A 399 2.45 14.19 -6.96
CA GLN A 399 1.44 15.19 -7.35
C GLN A 399 1.68 15.73 -8.76
N LYS A 400 2.94 16.00 -9.15
CA LYS A 400 3.26 16.46 -10.50
C LYS A 400 3.00 15.41 -11.58
N LEU A 401 3.31 14.14 -11.31
CA LEU A 401 2.96 13.07 -12.23
C LEU A 401 1.43 12.94 -12.36
N ALA A 402 0.69 13.03 -11.25
CA ALA A 402 -0.76 12.97 -11.27
C ALA A 402 -1.38 14.14 -12.06
N GLU A 403 -0.89 15.38 -11.86
CA GLU A 403 -1.28 16.56 -12.63
C GLU A 403 -1.04 16.33 -14.14
N THR A 404 0.16 15.89 -14.53
CA THR A 404 0.52 15.61 -15.93
C THR A 404 -0.37 14.54 -16.56
N LEU A 405 -0.82 13.55 -15.78
CA LEU A 405 -1.68 12.46 -16.24
C LEU A 405 -3.17 12.76 -16.13
N GLY A 406 -3.59 13.88 -15.52
CA GLY A 406 -4.98 14.19 -15.24
C GLY A 406 -5.64 13.25 -14.22
N ILE A 407 -4.85 12.71 -13.27
CA ILE A 407 -5.33 11.78 -12.24
C ILE A 407 -5.63 12.54 -10.95
N ASN A 408 -6.83 12.35 -10.42
CA ASN A 408 -7.19 12.89 -9.11
C ASN A 408 -6.76 11.91 -8.00
N LEU A 409 -5.73 12.29 -7.23
CA LEU A 409 -5.19 11.49 -6.13
C LEU A 409 -6.12 11.43 -4.89
N SER A 410 -7.15 12.27 -4.87
CA SER A 410 -8.15 12.37 -3.80
C SER A 410 -9.55 12.34 -4.40
N GLU A 411 -9.79 11.43 -5.34
CA GLU A 411 -11.11 11.26 -5.94
C GLU A 411 -12.10 10.60 -4.97
N GLY A 412 -11.61 9.65 -4.17
CA GLY A 412 -12.32 9.13 -3.01
C GLY A 412 -11.91 9.84 -1.72
N GLU A 413 -12.80 9.83 -0.73
CA GLU A 413 -12.58 10.39 0.60
C GLU A 413 -12.10 9.32 1.59
N VAL A 414 -11.20 9.69 2.51
CA VAL A 414 -10.76 8.81 3.59
C VAL A 414 -11.08 9.42 4.93
N LYS A 415 -11.74 8.64 5.79
CA LYS A 415 -12.00 8.99 7.18
C LYS A 415 -11.36 7.96 8.11
N ILE A 416 -10.47 8.41 8.99
CA ILE A 416 -9.89 7.57 10.04
C ILE A 416 -10.54 7.94 11.38
N VAL A 417 -11.04 6.94 12.10
CA VAL A 417 -11.75 7.12 13.36
C VAL A 417 -10.99 6.39 14.46
N ARG A 418 -10.74 7.08 15.58
CA ARG A 418 -10.24 6.42 16.79
C ARG A 418 -11.41 5.78 17.52
N SER A 419 -11.55 4.46 17.42
CA SER A 419 -12.63 3.69 18.06
C SER A 419 -12.20 2.22 18.25
N ASP A 420 -13.01 1.47 19.00
CA ASP A 420 -12.90 0.01 19.11
C ASP A 420 -13.77 -0.66 18.03
N ALA A 421 -13.21 -1.61 17.28
CA ALA A 421 -13.90 -2.33 16.22
C ALA A 421 -15.01 -3.28 16.71
N THR A 422 -15.16 -3.47 18.02
CA THR A 422 -16.28 -4.18 18.65
C THR A 422 -17.54 -3.34 18.79
N ASN A 423 -17.44 -2.01 18.56
CA ASN A 423 -18.59 -1.11 18.48
C ASN A 423 -18.31 0.04 17.51
N MET A 424 -18.98 0.00 16.36
CA MET A 424 -18.91 0.97 15.27
C MET A 424 -20.27 1.64 15.04
N ASP A 425 -20.96 2.05 16.12
CA ASP A 425 -22.27 2.75 16.09
C ASP A 425 -22.32 4.01 15.20
N PHE A 426 -21.17 4.67 15.00
CA PHE A 426 -21.00 5.79 14.08
C PHE A 426 -21.09 5.40 12.59
N ILE A 427 -21.13 4.11 12.28
CA ILE A 427 -21.34 3.57 10.93
C ILE A 427 -22.77 2.98 10.86
N PRO A 428 -23.62 3.47 9.95
CA PRO A 428 -24.97 2.94 9.78
C PRO A 428 -25.00 1.48 9.31
N ASP A 429 -26.11 0.80 9.57
CA ASP A 429 -26.37 -0.55 9.07
C ASP A 429 -26.35 -0.56 7.53
N ASN A 430 -25.79 -1.62 6.95
CA ASN A 430 -25.77 -1.85 5.49
C ASN A 430 -25.27 -0.63 4.69
N SER A 431 -24.29 0.12 5.19
CA SER A 431 -23.74 1.30 4.49
C SER A 431 -22.42 1.02 3.77
N ILE A 432 -21.71 -0.06 4.10
CA ILE A 432 -20.38 -0.39 3.56
C ILE A 432 -20.48 -1.33 2.35
N ASP A 433 -19.73 -1.05 1.29
CA ASP A 433 -19.71 -1.81 0.03
C ASP A 433 -18.66 -2.91 -0.02
N GLY A 434 -17.68 -2.89 0.89
CA GLY A 434 -16.71 -3.97 1.07
C GLY A 434 -15.84 -3.76 2.32
N ILE A 435 -15.37 -4.83 2.92
CA ILE A 435 -14.46 -4.78 4.08
C ILE A 435 -13.14 -5.42 3.68
N LEU A 436 -12.02 -4.77 3.96
CA LEU A 436 -10.68 -5.30 3.72
C LEU A 436 -9.78 -5.01 4.93
N THR A 437 -9.23 -6.06 5.54
CA THR A 437 -8.42 -5.89 6.75
C THR A 437 -7.39 -7.00 6.96
N SER A 438 -6.48 -6.77 7.90
CA SER A 438 -5.72 -7.82 8.58
C SER A 438 -5.83 -7.59 10.09
N PRO A 439 -6.62 -8.41 10.81
CA PRO A 439 -6.88 -8.20 12.23
C PRO A 439 -5.61 -8.49 13.06
N PRO A 440 -5.52 -7.92 14.27
CA PRO A 440 -4.46 -8.28 15.20
C PRO A 440 -4.58 -9.76 15.59
N TYR A 441 -3.44 -10.43 15.78
CA TYR A 441 -3.40 -11.79 16.32
C TYR A 441 -3.10 -11.74 17.82
N PHE A 442 -3.61 -12.73 18.55
CA PHE A 442 -3.48 -12.85 20.02
C PHE A 442 -2.03 -12.80 20.56
N ASP A 443 -0.98 -13.07 19.76
CA ASP A 443 0.44 -13.17 20.20
C ASP A 443 1.45 -12.59 19.19
N ALA A 444 1.00 -11.79 18.20
CA ALA A 444 1.88 -11.42 17.09
C ALA A 444 2.74 -10.17 17.35
N LEU A 445 2.18 -9.09 17.91
CA LEU A 445 2.86 -7.79 17.97
C LEU A 445 2.40 -6.93 19.16
N ASP A 446 3.37 -6.29 19.83
CA ASP A 446 3.12 -5.24 20.81
C ASP A 446 3.17 -3.86 20.14
N TYR A 447 2.04 -3.39 19.62
CA TYR A 447 1.97 -2.14 18.86
C TYR A 447 2.36 -0.91 19.70
N VAL A 448 2.08 -0.95 21.00
CA VAL A 448 2.42 0.13 21.94
C VAL A 448 3.92 0.14 22.25
N ASP A 449 4.53 -0.99 22.66
CA ASP A 449 5.98 -1.02 22.98
C ASP A 449 6.84 -0.67 21.76
N ASN A 450 6.44 -1.13 20.56
CA ASN A 450 7.16 -0.84 19.33
C ASN A 450 7.20 0.66 18.96
N ASN A 451 6.25 1.45 19.47
CA ASN A 451 6.12 2.88 19.22
C ASN A 451 6.25 3.72 20.52
N LYS A 452 6.61 3.11 21.65
CA LYS A 452 6.54 3.71 23.00
C LYS A 452 7.19 5.08 23.10
N ASN A 453 8.43 5.22 22.59
CA ASN A 453 9.14 6.50 22.63
C ASN A 453 8.42 7.57 21.80
N SER A 454 7.84 7.20 20.66
CA SER A 454 7.04 8.13 19.84
C SER A 454 5.74 8.50 20.54
N ILE A 455 5.02 7.52 21.08
CA ILE A 455 3.78 7.74 21.84
C ILE A 455 4.00 8.74 22.99
N ILE A 456 5.06 8.53 23.79
CA ILE A 456 5.43 9.43 24.88
C ILE A 456 5.74 10.83 24.35
N ILE A 457 6.64 10.95 23.37
CA ILE A 457 7.12 12.26 22.90
C ILE A 457 6.04 13.04 22.16
N LEU A 458 5.17 12.36 21.41
CA LEU A 458 4.08 13.00 20.67
C LEU A 458 2.87 13.36 21.56
N GLY A 459 2.83 12.88 22.80
CA GLY A 459 1.75 13.19 23.75
C GLY A 459 0.54 12.27 23.66
N PHE A 460 0.65 11.11 23.03
CA PHE A 460 -0.45 10.12 22.93
C PHE A 460 -0.53 9.24 24.17
N VAL A 461 -0.59 9.87 25.34
CA VAL A 461 -0.44 9.22 26.64
C VAL A 461 -1.47 8.12 26.90
N ASP A 462 -2.68 8.25 26.37
CA ASP A 462 -3.77 7.27 26.46
C ASP A 462 -3.42 5.94 25.78
N ASP A 463 -2.63 5.95 24.71
CA ASP A 463 -2.19 4.72 24.04
C ASP A 463 -1.36 3.84 24.97
N LEU A 464 -0.69 4.43 25.98
CA LEU A 464 0.04 3.66 27.00
C LEU A 464 -0.90 2.94 27.98
N GLU A 465 -2.12 3.43 28.17
CA GLU A 465 -3.11 2.81 29.07
C GLU A 465 -3.73 1.56 28.47
N ILE A 466 -3.90 1.56 27.14
CA ILE A 466 -4.30 0.37 26.36
C ILE A 466 -3.26 -0.75 26.59
N GLY A 467 -1.98 -0.40 26.48
CA GLY A 467 -0.87 -1.30 26.77
C GLY A 467 -0.66 -2.36 25.68
N SER A 468 0.05 -3.44 26.01
CA SER A 468 0.27 -4.53 25.05
C SER A 468 -1.03 -5.24 24.69
N THR A 469 -1.08 -5.83 23.50
CA THR A 469 -2.20 -6.66 23.03
C THR A 469 -2.65 -7.71 24.06
N LYS A 470 -1.68 -8.34 24.74
CA LYS A 470 -1.93 -9.29 25.83
C LYS A 470 -2.64 -8.65 27.02
N ASN A 471 -2.17 -7.48 27.45
CA ASN A 471 -2.74 -6.76 28.58
C ASN A 471 -4.14 -6.22 28.25
N TYR A 472 -4.34 -5.82 26.99
CA TYR A 472 -5.64 -5.36 26.50
C TYR A 472 -6.70 -6.47 26.65
N TYR A 473 -6.45 -7.65 26.08
CA TYR A 473 -7.38 -8.78 26.17
C TYR A 473 -7.55 -9.32 27.59
N ALA A 474 -6.53 -9.23 28.44
CA ALA A 474 -6.64 -9.66 29.84
C ALA A 474 -7.57 -8.76 30.69
N LYS A 475 -7.78 -7.50 30.29
CA LYS A 475 -8.70 -6.57 30.98
C LYS A 475 -10.16 -6.79 30.58
N PHE A 476 -10.39 -7.43 29.44
CA PHE A 476 -11.73 -7.70 28.93
C PHE A 476 -12.39 -8.79 29.79
N LYS A 477 -13.44 -8.44 30.53
CA LYS A 477 -14.19 -9.38 31.38
C LYS A 477 -15.41 -9.88 30.63
N GLU A 478 -15.71 -11.16 30.84
CA GLU A 478 -16.66 -11.98 30.08
C GLU A 478 -17.97 -11.27 29.67
N PHE A 479 -18.25 -11.30 28.36
CA PHE A 479 -19.63 -11.36 27.86
C PHE A 479 -20.02 -12.83 27.72
N ASN A 480 -21.28 -13.16 28.02
CA ASN A 480 -21.83 -14.49 27.80
C ASN A 480 -22.09 -14.69 26.30
N LEU A 481 -21.02 -14.95 25.54
CA LEU A 481 -21.05 -15.16 24.10
C LEU A 481 -20.72 -16.61 23.79
N GLU A 482 -21.59 -17.26 23.02
CA GLU A 482 -21.33 -18.61 22.51
C GLU A 482 -20.26 -18.55 21.41
N LEU A 483 -19.17 -19.30 21.63
CA LEU A 483 -18.09 -19.45 20.67
C LEU A 483 -18.30 -20.71 19.82
N PRO A 484 -17.90 -20.72 18.54
CA PRO A 484 -17.99 -21.90 17.69
C PRO A 484 -17.10 -23.03 18.20
N LYS A 485 -17.41 -24.26 17.78
CA LYS A 485 -16.74 -25.48 18.25
C LYS A 485 -15.21 -25.41 18.13
N SER A 486 -14.67 -24.93 17.00
CA SER A 486 -13.22 -24.79 16.79
C SER A 486 -12.55 -23.84 17.79
N SER A 487 -13.23 -22.75 18.16
CA SER A 487 -12.78 -21.82 19.20
C SER A 487 -12.76 -22.50 20.58
N VAL A 488 -13.84 -23.21 20.93
CA VAL A 488 -13.95 -23.95 22.21
C VAL A 488 -12.88 -25.05 22.31
N GLU A 489 -12.61 -25.76 21.22
CA GLU A 489 -11.57 -26.79 21.14
C GLU A 489 -10.17 -26.21 21.36
N LEU A 490 -9.85 -25.06 20.74
CA LEU A 490 -8.58 -24.36 20.98
C LEU A 490 -8.43 -23.95 22.46
N ILE A 491 -9.48 -23.38 23.05
CA ILE A 491 -9.47 -22.98 24.46
C ILE A 491 -9.27 -24.20 25.36
N ARG A 492 -9.96 -25.31 25.10
CA ARG A 492 -9.81 -26.57 25.85
C ARG A 492 -8.40 -27.14 25.74
N LEU A 493 -7.82 -27.11 24.54
CA LEU A 493 -6.43 -27.53 24.31
C LEU A 493 -5.44 -26.71 25.16
N LEU A 494 -5.64 -25.39 25.23
CA LEU A 494 -4.79 -24.50 26.03
C LEU A 494 -5.01 -24.70 27.55
N LYS A 495 -6.26 -24.83 28.02
CA LYS A 495 -6.58 -25.07 29.43
C LYS A 495 -6.00 -26.40 29.94
N ASN A 496 -5.99 -27.43 29.10
CA ASN A 496 -5.43 -28.75 29.40
C ASN A 496 -3.90 -28.82 29.27
N SER A 497 -3.24 -27.69 29.04
CA SER A 497 -1.78 -27.56 28.98
C SER A 497 -1.25 -26.74 30.15
N LYS A 498 0.08 -26.65 30.31
CA LYS A 498 0.71 -25.75 31.29
C LYS A 498 0.47 -24.24 31.01
N HIS A 499 -0.36 -23.87 30.03
CA HIS A 499 -0.62 -22.50 29.57
C HIS A 499 -2.02 -21.96 29.93
N TYR A 500 -2.52 -22.22 31.14
CA TYR A 500 -3.85 -21.75 31.58
C TYR A 500 -4.08 -20.24 31.37
N GLN A 501 -3.12 -19.39 31.73
CA GLN A 501 -3.22 -17.93 31.53
C GLN A 501 -3.32 -17.54 30.04
N LYS A 502 -2.69 -18.32 29.14
CA LYS A 502 -2.80 -18.08 27.69
C LYS A 502 -4.20 -18.41 27.19
N ALA A 503 -4.85 -19.41 27.78
CA ALA A 503 -6.21 -19.79 27.42
C ALA A 503 -7.21 -18.66 27.65
N GLU A 504 -7.13 -17.98 28.81
CA GLU A 504 -8.00 -16.85 29.15
C GLU A 504 -7.84 -15.67 28.16
N ILE A 505 -6.59 -15.31 27.83
CA ILE A 505 -6.31 -14.25 26.85
C ILE A 505 -6.82 -14.61 25.46
N VAL A 506 -6.64 -15.87 25.03
CA VAL A 506 -7.14 -16.35 23.73
C VAL A 506 -8.67 -16.39 23.72
N GLU A 507 -9.30 -16.81 24.81
CA GLU A 507 -10.75 -16.82 24.96
C GLU A 507 -11.33 -15.40 24.85
N ASN A 508 -10.75 -14.42 25.55
CA ASN A 508 -11.15 -13.02 25.46
C ASN A 508 -10.95 -12.45 24.05
N TYR A 509 -9.81 -12.75 23.41
CA TYR A 509 -9.56 -12.38 22.03
C TYR A 509 -10.65 -12.90 21.09
N LEU A 510 -11.01 -14.18 21.19
CA LEU A 510 -12.02 -14.79 20.31
C LEU A 510 -13.40 -14.17 20.54
N ARG A 511 -13.76 -13.85 21.78
CA ARG A 511 -15.03 -13.15 22.10
C ARG A 511 -15.05 -11.73 21.54
N MET A 512 -13.95 -10.98 21.65
CA MET A 512 -13.86 -9.64 21.04
C MET A 512 -13.89 -9.70 19.51
N MET A 513 -13.19 -10.66 18.90
CA MET A 513 -13.26 -10.86 17.45
C MET A 513 -14.67 -11.21 16.99
N LYS A 514 -15.43 -11.99 17.77
CA LYS A 514 -16.85 -12.28 17.49
C LYS A 514 -17.68 -11.00 17.43
N LEU A 515 -17.55 -10.11 18.43
CA LEU A 515 -18.23 -8.80 18.43
C LEU A 515 -17.81 -7.93 17.23
N SER A 516 -16.53 -7.98 16.84
CA SER A 516 -16.09 -7.26 15.64
C SER A 516 -16.67 -7.85 14.35
N PHE A 517 -16.83 -9.18 14.26
CA PHE A 517 -17.54 -9.82 13.16
C PHE A 517 -19.02 -9.42 13.14
N GLU A 518 -19.68 -9.35 14.30
CA GLU A 518 -21.07 -8.89 14.42
C GLU A 518 -21.23 -7.47 13.85
N GLU A 519 -20.36 -6.54 14.25
CA GLU A 519 -20.36 -5.18 13.72
C GLU A 519 -20.03 -5.12 12.23
N CYS A 520 -19.04 -5.89 11.76
CA CYS A 520 -18.72 -6.00 10.35
C CYS A 520 -19.91 -6.55 9.54
N TYR A 521 -20.63 -7.53 10.08
CA TYR A 521 -21.83 -8.08 9.46
C TYR A 521 -22.92 -7.00 9.41
N ARG A 522 -23.18 -6.28 10.50
CA ARG A 522 -24.20 -5.21 10.58
C ARG A 522 -23.97 -4.13 9.51
N VAL A 523 -22.75 -3.60 9.40
CA VAL A 523 -22.45 -2.46 8.51
C VAL A 523 -22.28 -2.84 7.03
N LEU A 524 -21.92 -4.09 6.73
CA LEU A 524 -21.75 -4.54 5.34
C LEU A 524 -23.10 -4.66 4.62
N LYS A 525 -23.18 -4.20 3.37
CA LYS A 525 -24.37 -4.41 2.53
C LYS A 525 -24.57 -5.89 2.16
N PRO A 526 -25.82 -6.37 2.00
CA PRO A 526 -26.08 -7.74 1.54
C PRO A 526 -25.42 -8.04 0.19
N GLY A 527 -24.85 -9.25 0.05
CA GLY A 527 -24.19 -9.70 -1.16
C GLY A 527 -22.78 -9.15 -1.39
N ARG A 528 -22.31 -8.21 -0.55
CA ARG A 528 -20.94 -7.65 -0.61
C ARG A 528 -19.94 -8.51 0.14
N PHE A 529 -18.65 -8.24 -0.10
CA PHE A 529 -17.54 -9.07 0.38
C PHE A 529 -16.80 -8.47 1.58
N TYR A 530 -16.35 -9.34 2.46
CA TYR A 530 -15.38 -9.06 3.50
C TYR A 530 -14.14 -9.92 3.27
N ILE A 531 -13.03 -9.28 2.93
CA ILE A 531 -11.72 -9.90 2.72
C ILE A 531 -10.86 -9.73 3.95
N MET A 532 -10.40 -10.84 4.51
CA MET A 532 -9.54 -10.90 5.69
C MET A 532 -8.21 -11.56 5.33
N VAL A 533 -7.11 -10.83 5.49
CA VAL A 533 -5.74 -11.34 5.32
C VAL A 533 -5.19 -11.79 6.66
N ILE A 534 -4.90 -13.09 6.79
CA ILE A 534 -4.49 -13.68 8.06
C ILE A 534 -3.40 -14.74 7.91
N SER A 535 -2.61 -14.94 8.95
CA SER A 535 -1.68 -16.07 9.07
C SER A 535 -2.47 -17.38 9.06
N LYS A 536 -2.08 -18.31 8.19
CA LYS A 536 -2.70 -19.64 8.13
C LYS A 536 -2.50 -20.42 9.43
N TYR A 537 -1.25 -20.41 9.93
CA TYR A 537 -0.84 -21.19 11.09
C TYR A 537 -0.14 -20.34 12.13
N HIS A 538 -0.37 -20.67 13.41
CA HIS A 538 0.51 -20.29 14.50
C HIS A 538 1.14 -21.54 15.12
N SER A 539 2.47 -21.60 15.15
CA SER A 539 3.20 -22.64 15.89
C SER A 539 3.35 -22.25 17.36
N TRP A 540 2.84 -23.08 18.26
CA TRP A 540 3.06 -22.95 19.69
C TRP A 540 3.68 -24.24 20.26
N VAL A 541 4.56 -24.09 21.25
CA VAL A 541 4.99 -25.24 22.05
C VAL A 541 3.93 -25.48 23.12
N ILE A 542 3.24 -26.62 23.04
CA ILE A 542 2.22 -27.04 24.01
C ILE A 542 2.67 -28.39 24.58
N ASN A 543 2.83 -28.46 25.91
CA ASN A 543 3.30 -29.67 26.61
C ASN A 543 4.66 -30.21 26.10
N GLY A 544 5.55 -29.33 25.63
CA GLY A 544 6.88 -29.70 25.13
C GLY A 544 6.93 -30.07 23.64
N GLU A 545 5.79 -30.12 22.96
CA GLU A 545 5.69 -30.41 21.53
C GLU A 545 5.27 -29.16 20.74
N GLU A 546 5.87 -28.94 19.56
CA GLU A 546 5.38 -27.92 18.64
C GLU A 546 4.06 -28.35 18.01
N ARG A 547 3.01 -27.55 18.22
CA ARG A 547 1.69 -27.73 17.62
C ARG A 547 1.37 -26.56 16.70
N LYS A 548 0.88 -26.89 15.50
CA LYS A 548 0.39 -25.91 14.53
C LYS A 548 -1.11 -25.71 14.73
N ILE A 549 -1.51 -24.48 15.03
CA ILE A 549 -2.91 -24.08 15.17
C ILE A 549 -3.36 -23.40 13.87
N GLU A 550 -4.38 -23.95 13.22
CA GLU A 550 -5.03 -23.38 12.04
C GLU A 550 -5.89 -22.17 12.43
N THR A 551 -5.26 -21.01 12.48
CA THR A 551 -5.90 -19.78 12.95
C THR A 551 -6.92 -19.28 11.92
N SER A 552 -6.68 -19.53 10.64
CA SER A 552 -7.61 -19.20 9.57
C SER A 552 -8.95 -19.92 9.69
N THR A 553 -8.93 -21.23 9.95
CA THR A 553 -10.14 -22.03 10.18
C THR A 553 -10.94 -21.51 11.38
N ILE A 554 -10.27 -21.16 12.48
CA ILE A 554 -10.94 -20.67 13.69
C ILE A 554 -11.62 -19.31 13.45
N LEU A 555 -10.94 -18.39 12.76
CA LEU A 555 -11.53 -17.09 12.40
C LEU A 555 -12.62 -17.22 11.33
N ALA A 556 -12.52 -18.19 10.42
CA ALA A 556 -13.58 -18.51 9.46
C ALA A 556 -14.86 -18.95 10.18
N ASP A 557 -14.75 -19.88 11.13
CA ASP A 557 -15.89 -20.38 11.90
C ASP A 557 -16.53 -19.29 12.77
N LEU A 558 -15.73 -18.35 13.28
CA LEU A 558 -16.26 -17.16 13.98
C LEU A 558 -17.10 -16.29 13.06
N GLY A 559 -16.59 -15.95 11.87
CA GLY A 559 -17.36 -15.20 10.87
C GLY A 559 -18.64 -15.93 10.45
N ILE A 560 -18.57 -17.25 10.25
CA ILE A 560 -19.76 -18.07 9.95
C ILE A 560 -20.78 -18.02 11.09
N SER A 561 -20.34 -18.01 12.35
CA SER A 561 -21.23 -17.92 13.50
C SER A 561 -21.99 -16.59 13.59
N GLU A 562 -21.50 -15.53 12.93
CA GLU A 562 -22.17 -14.23 12.79
C GLU A 562 -22.98 -14.07 11.49
N GLY A 563 -23.11 -15.14 10.70
CA GLY A 563 -23.94 -15.17 9.50
C GLY A 563 -23.21 -14.97 8.17
N PHE A 564 -21.88 -14.78 8.18
CA PHE A 564 -21.12 -14.76 6.93
C PHE A 564 -21.05 -16.13 6.26
N LYS A 565 -20.84 -16.14 4.94
CA LYS A 565 -20.49 -17.34 4.16
C LYS A 565 -19.07 -17.22 3.65
N VAL A 566 -18.27 -18.28 3.77
CA VAL A 566 -16.94 -18.34 3.13
C VAL A 566 -17.15 -18.57 1.63
N HIS A 567 -16.89 -17.53 0.83
CA HIS A 567 -16.98 -17.57 -0.62
C HIS A 567 -15.74 -18.22 -1.24
N GLN A 568 -14.56 -17.87 -0.73
CA GLN A 568 -13.29 -18.35 -1.26
C GLN A 568 -12.17 -18.24 -0.20
N VAL A 569 -11.18 -19.13 -0.28
CA VAL A 569 -9.91 -19.03 0.46
C VAL A 569 -8.76 -19.07 -0.53
N ILE A 570 -7.86 -18.09 -0.45
CA ILE A 570 -6.69 -17.97 -1.34
C ILE A 570 -5.43 -18.06 -0.48
N GLN A 571 -4.51 -18.95 -0.83
CA GLN A 571 -3.23 -19.07 -0.14
C GLN A 571 -2.18 -18.15 -0.77
N HIS A 572 -1.36 -17.54 0.08
CA HIS A 572 -0.29 -16.63 -0.31
C HIS A 572 0.96 -16.88 0.55
N GLY A 573 2.09 -17.18 -0.09
CA GLY A 573 3.39 -17.26 0.54
C GLY A 573 3.89 -15.89 1.01
N LEU A 574 4.54 -15.85 2.18
CA LEU A 574 5.08 -14.62 2.71
C LEU A 574 6.44 -14.27 2.10
N SER A 575 6.47 -13.21 1.30
CA SER A 575 7.69 -12.48 0.95
C SER A 575 8.15 -11.61 2.13
N LYS A 576 8.70 -12.25 3.19
CA LYS A 576 9.45 -11.53 4.22
C LYS A 576 10.91 -11.94 4.15
N ALA A 577 11.78 -10.96 3.87
CA ALA A 577 13.23 -11.11 3.90
C ALA A 577 13.76 -11.62 5.25
N ASP A 578 12.95 -11.50 6.31
CA ASP A 578 13.16 -12.18 7.60
C ASP A 578 12.16 -13.34 7.71
N LYS A 579 12.66 -14.58 7.56
CA LYS A 579 11.90 -15.81 7.85
C LYS A 579 11.47 -15.83 9.32
N GLY A 580 10.30 -15.26 9.62
CA GLY A 580 9.67 -15.30 10.94
C GLY A 580 8.99 -16.65 11.23
N LYS A 581 8.16 -16.70 12.29
CA LYS A 581 7.37 -17.89 12.68
C LYS A 581 6.13 -18.16 11.80
N ILE A 582 5.85 -17.31 10.81
CA ILE A 582 4.68 -17.39 9.92
C ILE A 582 5.22 -17.58 8.51
N ASN A 583 4.84 -18.69 7.88
CA ASN A 583 5.36 -19.08 6.56
C ASN A 583 4.32 -18.98 5.44
N VAL A 584 3.03 -18.88 5.78
CA VAL A 584 1.92 -18.84 4.81
C VAL A 584 0.80 -17.97 5.37
N GLU A 585 0.31 -17.01 4.57
CA GLU A 585 -0.92 -16.26 4.82
C GLU A 585 -2.06 -16.85 3.98
N GLU A 586 -3.28 -16.75 4.51
CA GLU A 586 -4.52 -17.02 3.82
C GLU A 586 -5.35 -15.75 3.74
N ILE A 587 -5.95 -15.54 2.57
CA ILE A 587 -6.91 -14.50 2.30
C ILE A 587 -8.28 -15.19 2.29
N ILE A 588 -9.06 -14.94 3.33
CA ILE A 588 -10.43 -15.45 3.42
C ILE A 588 -11.37 -14.39 2.83
N VAL A 589 -12.19 -14.80 1.88
CA VAL A 589 -13.24 -13.98 1.28
C VAL A 589 -14.58 -14.46 1.84
N PHE A 590 -15.17 -13.65 2.71
CA PHE A 590 -16.52 -13.81 3.21
C PHE A 590 -17.51 -13.05 2.34
N GLN A 591 -18.77 -13.49 2.33
CA GLN A 591 -19.90 -12.79 1.74
C GLN A 591 -21.03 -12.68 2.78
N LYS A 592 -21.67 -11.52 2.86
CA LYS A 592 -22.90 -11.32 3.64
C LYS A 592 -24.13 -11.85 2.89
#